data_AF-A0A2S5GQ93-F1
#
_entry.id   AF-A0A2S5GQ93-F1
#
_cell.length_a   1.000
_cell.length_b   1.000
_cell.length_c   1.000
_cell.angle_alpha   90.00
_cell.angle_beta   90.00
_cell.angle_gamma   90.00
#
_symmetry.space_group_name_H-M   'P 1'
#
loop_
_entity.id
_entity.type
_entity.pdbx_description
1 polymer ?
#
loop_
_entity_poly.entity_id
_entity_poly.type
_entity_poly.pdbx_seq_one_letter_code
_entity_poly.pdbx_strand_id
1 'polypeptide(L)'
;MAATPRRPLAVFLILTACAAGSAHADDACVSRVDEQLRSIKRAQDVQRTREAANNLQLNRELCQGRLDLLDARYALVDDFEACRRNGTTFSESVVRDLTRASDELADAKAAWVRTCGRQMKD
;
A
#
# COMPACT_ATOMS: atom_id res chain seq x y z
N MET A 1 -59.12 -23.65 40.63
CA MET A 1 -58.54 -22.38 40.12
C MET A 1 -57.03 -22.59 40.09
N ALA A 2 -56.44 -22.90 38.93
CA ALA A 2 -55.71 -21.96 38.04
C ALA A 2 -54.61 -21.18 38.80
N ALA A 3 -53.32 -21.12 38.42
CA ALA A 3 -52.62 -21.47 37.18
C ALA A 3 -51.10 -21.65 37.43
N THR A 4 -50.44 -22.46 36.60
CA THR A 4 -48.97 -22.50 36.31
C THR A 4 -48.53 -21.22 35.55
N PRO A 5 -47.26 -21.04 35.14
CA PRO A 5 -45.97 -20.99 35.84
C PRO A 5 -45.20 -19.67 35.50
N ARG A 6 -44.06 -19.36 36.14
CA ARG A 6 -43.11 -18.37 35.58
C ARG A 6 -41.65 -18.77 35.82
N ARG A 7 -41.01 -19.29 34.76
CA ARG A 7 -39.56 -19.15 34.51
C ARG A 7 -39.36 -17.89 33.65
N PRO A 8 -38.21 -17.23 33.77
CA PRO A 8 -37.40 -17.01 32.56
C PRO A 8 -35.94 -17.38 32.85
N LEU A 9 -35.40 -18.40 32.17
CA LEU A 9 -34.56 -18.22 30.98
C LEU A 9 -33.33 -17.35 31.26
N ALA A 10 -32.33 -17.96 31.89
CA ALA A 10 -30.97 -17.47 31.88
C ALA A 10 -30.47 -17.49 30.42
N VAL A 11 -30.30 -16.28 29.90
CA VAL A 11 -29.78 -15.95 28.58
C VAL A 11 -28.34 -16.46 28.47
N PHE A 12 -28.15 -17.62 27.84
CA PHE A 12 -26.85 -18.00 27.28
C PHE A 12 -26.73 -17.33 25.90
N LEU A 13 -26.29 -16.08 25.88
CA LEU A 13 -25.75 -15.45 24.69
C LEU A 13 -24.34 -16.04 24.46
N ILE A 14 -24.29 -17.11 23.67
CA ILE A 14 -23.04 -17.61 23.12
C ILE A 14 -22.52 -16.55 22.15
N LEU A 15 -21.34 -16.02 22.47
CA LEU A 15 -20.54 -15.12 21.65
C LEU A 15 -20.22 -15.76 20.28
N THR A 16 -21.09 -15.55 19.29
CA THR A 16 -20.75 -15.71 17.87
C THR A 16 -20.44 -14.35 17.28
N ALA A 17 -19.22 -13.88 17.45
CA ALA A 17 -18.74 -12.66 16.82
C ALA A 17 -17.23 -12.70 16.62
N CYS A 18 -16.73 -13.58 15.74
CA CYS A 18 -15.37 -13.51 15.19
C CYS A 18 -15.34 -14.24 13.83
N ALA A 19 -16.06 -13.71 12.83
CA ALA A 19 -15.90 -14.12 11.43
C ALA A 19 -16.13 -12.97 10.43
N ALA A 20 -16.76 -11.87 10.85
CA ALA A 20 -17.02 -10.70 9.99
C ALA A 20 -15.92 -9.62 10.03
N GLY A 21 -14.89 -9.79 10.88
CA GLY A 21 -13.79 -8.83 11.04
C GLY A 21 -12.67 -8.98 10.00
N SER A 22 -12.45 -10.19 9.47
CA SER A 22 -11.41 -10.47 8.48
C SER A 22 -11.79 -9.95 7.09
N ALA A 23 -13.00 -10.25 6.62
CA ALA A 23 -13.44 -9.86 5.27
C ALA A 23 -13.36 -8.34 5.02
N HIS A 24 -13.81 -7.51 5.97
CA HIS A 24 -13.73 -6.06 5.84
C HIS A 24 -12.29 -5.51 5.95
N ALA A 25 -11.43 -6.16 6.74
CA ALA A 25 -10.04 -5.77 6.86
C ALA A 25 -9.25 -6.11 5.59
N ASP A 26 -9.56 -7.25 4.96
CA ASP A 26 -8.99 -7.67 3.68
C ASP A 26 -9.39 -6.70 2.56
N ASP A 27 -10.68 -6.38 2.44
CA ASP A 27 -11.18 -5.43 1.43
C ASP A 27 -10.57 -4.03 1.60
N ALA A 28 -10.46 -3.56 2.84
CA ALA A 28 -9.84 -2.27 3.16
C ALA A 28 -8.35 -2.25 2.86
N CYS A 29 -7.65 -3.38 3.04
CA CYS A 29 -6.26 -3.49 2.64
C CYS A 29 -6.10 -3.44 1.11
N VAL A 30 -6.82 -4.30 0.37
CA VAL A 30 -6.72 -4.37 -1.09
C VAL A 30 -7.01 -3.00 -1.70
N SER A 31 -8.08 -2.35 -1.24
CA SER A 31 -8.45 -1.01 -1.68
C SER A 31 -7.33 0.02 -1.46
N ARG A 32 -6.63 -0.04 -0.32
CA ARG A 32 -5.51 0.87 0.00
C ARG A 32 -4.33 0.66 -0.92
N VAL A 33 -3.91 -0.59 -1.13
CA VAL A 33 -2.81 -0.94 -2.03
C VAL A 33 -3.13 -0.51 -3.47
N ASP A 34 -4.36 -0.75 -3.93
CA ASP A 34 -4.81 -0.35 -5.27
C ASP A 34 -4.88 1.17 -5.45
N GLU A 35 -5.31 1.92 -4.42
CA GLU A 35 -5.29 3.38 -4.47
C GLU A 35 -3.85 3.91 -4.49
N GLN A 36 -2.95 3.37 -3.68
CA GLN A 36 -1.54 3.77 -3.68
C GLN A 36 -0.86 3.47 -5.02
N LEU A 37 -1.10 2.30 -5.61
CA LEU A 37 -0.66 1.95 -6.96
C LEU A 37 -1.10 3.00 -7.98
N ARG A 38 -2.38 3.37 -7.97
CA ARG A 38 -2.93 4.40 -8.88
C ARG A 38 -2.32 5.78 -8.60
N SER A 39 -2.14 6.12 -7.34
CA SER A 39 -1.54 7.40 -6.92
C SER A 39 -0.09 7.52 -7.38
N ILE A 40 0.73 6.49 -7.15
CA ILE A 40 2.14 6.44 -7.58
C ILE A 40 2.23 6.51 -9.10
N LYS A 41 1.36 5.80 -9.83
CA LYS A 41 1.33 5.89 -11.30
C LYS A 41 1.06 7.32 -11.77
N ARG A 42 0.05 8.00 -11.21
CA ARG A 42 -0.25 9.41 -11.52
C ARG A 42 0.92 10.32 -11.18
N ALA A 43 1.54 10.16 -10.01
CA ALA A 43 2.68 10.95 -9.59
C ALA A 43 3.89 10.72 -10.51
N GLN A 44 4.12 9.49 -10.97
CA GLN A 44 5.16 9.16 -11.94
C GLN A 44 4.90 9.83 -13.29
N ASP A 45 3.65 9.88 -13.75
CA ASP A 45 3.27 10.57 -14.99
C ASP A 45 3.54 12.08 -14.91
N VAL A 46 3.18 12.69 -13.77
CA VAL A 46 3.47 14.10 -13.49
C VAL A 46 4.97 14.35 -13.46
N GLN A 47 5.74 13.50 -12.78
CA GLN A 47 7.20 13.64 -12.72
C GLN A 47 7.84 13.52 -14.10
N ARG A 48 7.42 12.54 -14.93
CA ARG A 48 7.90 12.42 -16.31
C ARG A 48 7.61 13.66 -17.13
N THR A 49 6.42 14.25 -16.96
CA THR A 49 6.05 15.50 -17.63
C THR A 49 6.96 16.66 -17.19
N ARG A 50 7.24 16.78 -15.88
CA ARG A 50 8.13 17.83 -15.34
C ARG A 50 9.56 17.68 -15.84
N GLU A 51 10.07 16.45 -15.88
CA GLU A 51 11.41 16.17 -16.40
C GLU A 51 11.50 16.48 -17.90
N ALA A 52 10.49 16.09 -18.68
CA ALA A 52 10.42 16.40 -20.10
C ALA A 52 10.35 17.91 -20.35
N ALA A 53 9.55 18.63 -19.57
CA ALA A 53 9.45 20.09 -19.63
C ALA A 53 10.79 20.78 -19.29
N ASN A 54 11.66 20.13 -18.52
CA ASN A 54 13.01 20.61 -18.22
C ASN A 54 14.09 20.02 -19.14
N ASN A 55 13.72 19.58 -20.34
CA ASN A 55 14.64 18.96 -21.33
C ASN A 55 15.46 17.79 -20.76
N LEU A 56 14.89 17.04 -19.80
CA LEU A 56 15.54 15.95 -19.08
C LEU A 56 16.78 16.34 -18.27
N GLN A 57 17.06 17.64 -18.13
CA GLN A 57 18.10 18.12 -17.23
C GLN A 57 17.58 17.99 -15.80
N LEU A 58 18.33 17.29 -14.95
CA LEU A 58 17.90 17.07 -13.57
C LEU A 58 18.45 18.18 -12.68
N ASN A 59 17.54 18.90 -12.03
CA ASN A 59 17.84 19.83 -10.95
C ASN A 59 17.44 19.21 -9.59
N ARG A 60 17.67 19.94 -8.50
CA ARG A 60 17.34 19.49 -7.14
C ARG A 60 15.87 19.10 -6.99
N GLU A 61 14.95 19.91 -7.49
CA GLU A 61 13.50 19.67 -7.36
C GLU A 61 13.06 18.39 -8.09
N LEU A 62 13.55 18.18 -9.32
CA LEU A 62 13.26 16.97 -10.09
C LEU A 62 13.88 15.74 -9.42
N CYS A 63 15.09 15.87 -8.88
CA CYS A 63 15.73 14.80 -8.13
C CYS A 63 15.00 14.46 -6.84
N GLN A 64 14.48 15.45 -6.13
CA GLN A 64 13.61 15.25 -4.98
C GLN A 64 12.30 14.55 -5.41
N GLY A 65 11.66 14.96 -6.50
CA GLY A 65 10.46 14.30 -6.99
C GLY A 65 10.68 12.82 -7.36
N ARG A 66 11.84 12.48 -7.94
CA ARG A 66 12.23 11.07 -8.17
C ARG A 66 12.44 10.30 -6.87
N LEU A 67 12.99 10.95 -5.84
CA LEU A 67 13.18 10.38 -4.51
C LEU A 67 11.83 10.11 -3.84
N ASP A 68 10.93 11.09 -3.84
CA ASP A 68 9.59 10.97 -3.26
C ASP A 68 8.80 9.82 -3.91
N LEU A 69 8.91 9.64 -5.23
CA LEU A 69 8.33 8.50 -5.94
C LEU A 69 8.92 7.16 -5.51
N LEU A 70 10.23 7.12 -5.25
CA LEU A 70 10.89 5.91 -4.80
C LEU A 70 10.47 5.57 -3.36
N ASP A 71 10.43 6.57 -2.48
CA ASP A 71 9.99 6.39 -1.10
C ASP A 71 8.52 5.96 -1.03
N ALA A 72 7.65 6.49 -1.89
CA ALA A 72 6.27 6.02 -2.02
C ALA A 72 6.18 4.55 -2.49
N ARG A 73 7.08 4.10 -3.38
CA ARG A 73 7.14 2.71 -3.80
C ARG A 73 7.60 1.77 -2.70
N TYR A 74 8.57 2.20 -1.87
CA TYR A 74 8.95 1.47 -0.65
C TYR A 74 7.75 1.30 0.27
N ALA A 75 7.04 2.40 0.57
CA ALA A 75 5.85 2.36 1.42
C ALA A 75 4.75 1.43 0.86
N LEU A 76 4.51 1.46 -0.45
CA LEU A 76 3.54 0.57 -1.11
C LEU A 76 3.92 -0.92 -0.96
N VAL A 77 5.20 -1.27 -1.14
CA VAL A 77 5.67 -2.64 -0.97
C VAL A 77 5.56 -3.07 0.49
N ASP A 78 5.89 -2.20 1.43
CA ASP A 78 5.75 -2.47 2.87
C ASP A 78 4.28 -2.70 3.27
N ASP A 79 3.35 -1.87 2.77
CA ASP A 79 1.92 -2.02 3.01
C ASP A 79 1.38 -3.33 2.39
N PHE A 80 1.80 -3.65 1.17
CA PHE A 80 1.45 -4.90 0.51
C PHE A 80 1.92 -6.13 1.30
N GLU A 81 3.17 -6.14 1.76
CA GLU A 81 3.71 -7.25 2.56
C GLU A 81 3.05 -7.31 3.96
N ALA A 82 2.76 -6.17 4.58
CA ALA A 82 2.02 -6.11 5.83
C ALA A 82 0.62 -6.74 5.69
N CYS A 83 -0.07 -6.43 4.61
CA CYS A 83 -1.36 -7.02 4.30
C CYS A 83 -1.30 -8.54 4.05
N ARG A 84 -0.31 -9.00 3.28
CA ARG A 84 -0.12 -10.44 3.04
C ARG A 84 0.15 -11.20 4.34
N ARG A 85 0.94 -10.63 5.25
CA ARG A 85 1.17 -11.21 6.58
C ARG A 85 -0.11 -11.34 7.41
N ASN A 86 -1.11 -10.51 7.16
CA ASN A 86 -2.41 -10.56 7.82
C ASN A 86 -3.43 -11.50 7.13
N GLY A 87 -3.01 -12.21 6.07
CA GLY A 87 -3.86 -13.18 5.38
C GLY A 87 -4.61 -12.64 4.15
N THR A 88 -4.43 -11.37 3.80
CA THR A 88 -5.08 -10.77 2.64
C THR A 88 -4.60 -11.41 1.34
N THR A 89 -5.55 -11.78 0.47
CA THR A 89 -5.26 -12.36 -0.85
C THR A 89 -5.36 -11.28 -1.93
N PHE A 90 -4.31 -11.13 -2.71
CA PHE A 90 -4.25 -10.23 -3.86
C PHE A 90 -4.36 -11.00 -5.18
N SER A 91 -4.67 -10.30 -6.26
CA SER A 91 -4.57 -10.88 -7.61
C SER A 91 -3.11 -11.24 -7.94
N GLU A 92 -2.92 -12.30 -8.73
CA GLU A 92 -1.57 -12.75 -9.12
C GLU A 92 -0.76 -11.66 -9.82
N SER A 93 -1.42 -10.78 -10.59
CA SER A 93 -0.75 -9.66 -11.23
C SER A 93 -0.17 -8.68 -10.23
N VAL A 94 -0.95 -8.30 -9.20
CA VAL A 94 -0.48 -7.40 -8.13
C VAL A 94 0.66 -8.05 -7.36
N VAL A 95 0.53 -9.34 -7.02
CA VAL A 95 1.59 -10.08 -6.31
C VAL A 95 2.88 -10.08 -7.11
N ARG A 96 2.83 -10.45 -8.39
CA ARG A 96 4.01 -10.49 -9.27
C ARG A 96 4.64 -9.10 -9.42
N ASP A 97 3.82 -8.07 -9.64
CA ASP A 97 4.32 -6.72 -9.91
C ASP A 97 4.96 -6.09 -8.67
N LEU A 98 4.36 -6.26 -7.48
CA LEU A 98 4.89 -5.71 -6.24
C LEU A 98 6.07 -6.53 -5.68
N THR A 99 6.09 -7.84 -5.90
CA THR A 99 7.27 -8.67 -5.55
C THR A 99 8.47 -8.25 -6.38
N ARG A 100 8.31 -8.15 -7.71
CA ARG A 100 9.38 -7.67 -8.60
C ARG A 100 9.80 -6.23 -8.26
N ALA A 101 8.84 -5.36 -7.96
CA ALA A 101 9.17 -4.00 -7.52
C ALA A 101 10.04 -4.03 -6.26
N SER A 102 9.69 -4.86 -5.27
CA SER A 102 10.46 -5.07 -4.04
C SER A 102 11.91 -5.44 -4.32
N ASP A 103 12.13 -6.44 -5.19
CA ASP A 103 13.47 -6.91 -5.57
C ASP A 103 14.31 -5.81 -6.23
N GLU A 104 13.67 -4.93 -7.00
CA GLU A 104 14.33 -3.85 -7.75
C GLU A 104 14.54 -2.56 -6.92
N LEU A 105 13.91 -2.41 -5.75
CA LEU A 105 13.89 -1.15 -4.99
C LEU A 105 15.29 -0.69 -4.57
N ALA A 106 16.14 -1.60 -4.11
CA ALA A 106 17.51 -1.29 -3.69
C ALA A 106 18.35 -0.78 -4.87
N ASP A 107 18.24 -1.44 -6.03
CA ASP A 107 18.94 -1.03 -7.24
C ASP A 107 18.40 0.30 -7.78
N ALA A 108 17.09 0.53 -7.69
CA ALA A 108 16.47 1.80 -8.03
C ALA A 108 16.97 2.93 -7.12
N LYS A 109 17.14 2.69 -5.81
CA LYS A 109 17.74 3.66 -4.88
C LYS A 109 19.20 3.95 -5.24
N ALA A 110 19.99 2.92 -5.52
CA ALA A 110 21.38 3.09 -5.92
C ALA A 110 21.49 3.87 -7.24
N ALA A 111 20.62 3.60 -8.20
CA ALA A 111 20.54 4.34 -9.46
C ALA A 111 20.16 5.82 -9.24
N TRP A 112 19.21 6.09 -8.34
CA TRP A 112 18.87 7.44 -7.94
C TRP A 112 20.08 8.16 -7.32
N VAL A 113 20.80 7.54 -6.37
CA VAL A 113 21.99 8.16 -5.74
C VAL A 113 23.05 8.52 -6.79
N ARG A 114 23.35 7.61 -7.72
CA ARG A 114 24.33 7.87 -8.79
C ARG A 114 23.92 9.04 -9.69
N THR A 115 22.64 9.16 -9.99
CA THR A 115 22.11 10.14 -10.94
C THR A 115 21.89 11.50 -10.28
N CYS A 116 21.27 11.50 -9.11
CA CYS A 116 20.74 12.68 -8.41
C CYS A 116 21.56 13.09 -7.19
N GLY A 117 22.44 12.24 -6.67
CA GLY A 117 23.16 12.50 -5.41
C GLY A 117 24.00 13.78 -5.43
N ARG A 118 24.45 14.25 -6.60
CA ARG A 118 25.13 15.56 -6.70
C ARG A 118 24.18 16.74 -6.61
N GLN A 119 22.97 16.63 -7.17
CA GLN A 119 21.95 17.70 -7.14
C GLN A 119 21.34 17.89 -5.75
N MET A 120 21.51 16.90 -4.88
CA MET A 120 20.98 16.89 -3.51
C MET A 120 22.01 17.32 -2.47
N LYS A 121 23.26 17.55 -2.87
CA LYS A 121 24.27 18.15 -2.00
C LYS A 121 24.11 19.66 -2.08
N ASP A 122 23.84 20.28 -0.93
CA ASP A 122 23.99 21.73 -0.76
C ASP A 122 25.47 22.12 -0.97
#